data_AF-A0AAW5D839-F1
#
_entry.id   AF-A0AAW5D839-F1
#
_cell.length_a   1.000
_cell.length_b   1.000
_cell.length_c   1.000
_cell.angle_alpha   90.00
_cell.angle_beta   90.00
_cell.angle_gamma   90.00
#
_symmetry.space_group_name_H-M   'P 1'
#
loop_
_entity.id
_entity.type
_entity.pdbx_description
1 polymer ?
#
loop_
_entity_poly.entity_id
_entity_poly.type
_entity_poly.pdbx_seq_one_letter_code
_entity_poly.pdbx_strand_id
1 'polypeptide(L)'
;MFEGLKVVVGLISFILVYRTVTGNCNKYLAFAICAIWLRFFLAAFHTITYPSLIAGFSINALSSISVAGLGLFFLPFAVFTLRKLLPFYFLFLAIAISGFVNMQIPGTINVLVKWCYFLVLTGAIFLSVRAQGHSVTFKKLLVCFFMPVVMQVLSIALGEVKATENDGSASYIGGYNHEAAFSMIIVSFIFVLGLTERNAIKFRTSLFTVAVFLLILVNYRTAILTILPIAAVFYYSLVEQRLKPSQKAPVLTVVSMFLIFVFVALSFTLRERFADVGTLASNLDLIFKAPAYFSEAEKDIMSSRVYLWSQYINALTNSDLLRQLIGYGPESWNGVFKHYAHNTYVSYFYEYGYIGLLSFLFLCSYSLIVTAGVKDKRLSKILPLSLIGFLTMNLATMPLWNIEGLIFFAILIGVSLGNTAPAKARYSFRTQLALLTTTD
;
A
#
# COMPACT_ATOMS: atom_id res chain seq x y z
N MET A 1 -24.32 17.12 10.04
CA MET A 1 -24.98 15.79 10.06
C MET A 1 -23.98 14.66 9.84
N PHE A 2 -23.12 14.74 8.82
CA PHE A 2 -22.14 13.70 8.49
C PHE A 2 -21.10 13.38 9.60
N GLU A 3 -20.65 14.39 10.36
CA GLU A 3 -19.74 14.17 11.50
C GLU A 3 -20.37 13.33 12.63
N GLY A 4 -21.66 13.53 12.93
CA GLY A 4 -22.37 12.68 13.91
C GLY A 4 -22.48 11.23 13.45
N LEU A 5 -22.64 11.01 12.14
CA LEU A 5 -22.66 9.69 11.52
C LEU A 5 -21.31 8.98 11.65
N LYS A 6 -20.19 9.71 11.48
CA LYS A 6 -18.83 9.16 11.70
C LYS A 6 -18.68 8.59 13.10
N VAL A 7 -19.21 9.26 14.12
CA VAL A 7 -19.16 8.78 15.51
C VAL A 7 -19.96 7.49 15.67
N VAL A 8 -21.20 7.45 15.15
CA VAL A 8 -22.06 6.25 15.23
C VAL A 8 -21.42 5.06 14.51
N VAL A 9 -20.95 5.24 13.27
CA VAL A 9 -20.28 4.18 12.50
C VAL A 9 -18.98 3.77 13.17
N GLY A 10 -18.24 4.73 13.75
CA GLY A 10 -17.04 4.48 14.53
C GLY A 10 -17.30 3.58 15.75
N LEU A 11 -18.36 3.84 16.51
CA LEU A 11 -18.77 3.00 17.65
C LEU A 11 -19.18 1.59 17.22
N ILE A 12 -19.97 1.46 16.15
CA ILE A 12 -20.33 0.15 15.61
C ILE A 12 -19.07 -0.61 15.17
N SER A 13 -18.15 0.07 14.47
CA SER A 13 -16.88 -0.52 14.04
C SER A 13 -16.04 -0.97 15.23
N PHE A 14 -16.00 -0.20 16.32
CA PHE A 14 -15.30 -0.57 17.54
C PHE A 14 -15.89 -1.84 18.16
N ILE A 15 -17.23 -1.94 18.26
CA ILE A 15 -17.91 -3.14 18.78
C ILE A 15 -17.58 -4.37 17.93
N LEU A 16 -17.57 -4.23 16.59
CA LEU A 16 -17.24 -5.32 15.68
C LEU A 16 -15.78 -5.77 15.83
N VAL A 17 -14.85 -4.83 15.95
CA VAL A 17 -13.43 -5.11 16.21
C VAL A 17 -13.27 -5.83 17.54
N TYR A 18 -13.88 -5.32 18.61
CA TYR A 18 -13.85 -5.93 19.94
C TYR A 18 -14.36 -7.38 19.91
N ARG A 19 -15.54 -7.63 19.32
CA ARG A 19 -16.09 -8.98 19.15
C ARG A 19 -15.18 -9.91 18.35
N THR A 20 -14.50 -9.38 17.33
CA THR A 20 -13.60 -10.17 16.49
C THR A 20 -12.33 -10.55 17.24
N VAL A 21 -11.81 -9.64 18.05
CA VAL A 21 -10.61 -9.84 18.87
C VAL A 21 -10.89 -10.81 20.02
N THR A 22 -12.01 -10.69 20.72
CA THR A 22 -12.38 -11.62 21.80
C THR A 22 -12.85 -12.99 21.27
N GLY A 23 -13.31 -13.07 20.03
CA GLY A 23 -13.76 -14.31 19.38
C GLY A 23 -12.64 -15.17 18.78
N ASN A 24 -11.92 -15.93 19.60
CA ASN A 24 -10.88 -16.89 19.19
C ASN A 24 -9.84 -16.30 18.20
N CYS A 25 -9.44 -15.05 18.41
CA CYS A 25 -8.44 -14.37 17.57
C CYS A 25 -7.04 -14.66 18.09
N ASN A 26 -6.12 -15.05 17.20
CA ASN A 26 -4.72 -15.10 17.57
C ASN A 26 -4.23 -13.70 18.01
N LYS A 27 -3.43 -13.62 19.08
CA LYS A 27 -2.92 -12.36 19.64
C LYS A 27 -2.21 -11.47 18.60
N TYR A 28 -1.48 -12.06 17.65
CA TYR A 28 -0.78 -11.33 16.59
C TYR A 28 -1.76 -10.74 15.58
N LEU A 29 -2.84 -11.48 15.25
CA LEU A 29 -3.91 -10.96 14.42
C LEU A 29 -4.68 -9.85 15.14
N ALA A 30 -4.98 -10.03 16.43
CA ALA A 30 -5.65 -9.02 17.23
C ALA A 30 -4.87 -7.69 17.21
N PHE A 31 -3.55 -7.75 17.42
CA PHE A 31 -2.68 -6.59 17.27
C PHE A 31 -2.78 -5.94 15.88
N ALA A 32 -2.67 -6.74 14.80
CA ALA A 32 -2.77 -6.21 13.44
C ALA A 32 -4.14 -5.57 13.14
N ILE A 33 -5.24 -6.18 13.62
CA ILE A 33 -6.59 -5.64 13.48
C ILE A 33 -6.69 -4.30 14.21
N CYS A 34 -6.29 -4.24 15.47
CA CYS A 34 -6.35 -3.02 16.27
C CYS A 34 -5.50 -1.90 15.66
N ALA A 35 -4.28 -2.21 15.20
CA ALA A 35 -3.39 -1.25 14.56
C ALA A 35 -3.99 -0.65 13.28
N ILE A 36 -4.46 -1.50 12.36
CA ILE A 36 -5.05 -1.06 11.08
C ILE A 36 -6.36 -0.29 11.32
N TRP A 37 -7.24 -0.83 12.18
CA TRP A 37 -8.49 -0.17 12.52
C TRP A 37 -8.26 1.20 13.16
N LEU A 38 -7.37 1.29 14.16
CA LEU A 38 -7.07 2.56 14.83
C LEU A 38 -6.57 3.61 13.84
N ARG A 39 -5.70 3.22 12.91
CA ARG A 39 -5.22 4.11 11.85
C ARG A 39 -6.37 4.63 10.97
N PHE A 40 -7.27 3.75 10.52
CA PHE A 40 -8.40 4.14 9.68
C PHE A 40 -9.46 4.96 10.44
N PHE A 41 -9.64 4.69 11.72
CA PHE A 41 -10.52 5.43 12.61
C PHE A 41 -10.00 6.87 12.79
N LEU A 42 -8.73 7.03 13.17
CA LEU A 42 -8.14 8.35 13.38
C LEU A 42 -8.09 9.18 12.09
N ALA A 43 -7.85 8.54 10.94
CA ALA A 43 -7.86 9.21 9.64
C ALA A 43 -9.25 9.76 9.23
N ALA A 44 -10.34 9.19 9.74
CA ALA A 44 -11.69 9.71 9.48
C ALA A 44 -11.96 11.04 10.22
N PHE A 45 -11.34 11.23 11.39
CA PHE A 45 -11.45 12.43 12.23
C PHE A 45 -10.27 13.41 12.02
N HIS A 46 -9.84 13.57 10.76
CA HIS A 46 -8.66 14.36 10.39
C HIS A 46 -8.66 15.80 10.93
N THR A 47 -9.81 16.45 11.06
CA THR A 47 -9.93 17.81 11.63
C THR A 47 -9.45 17.90 13.08
N ILE A 48 -9.53 16.80 13.83
CA ILE A 48 -9.10 16.71 15.23
C ILE A 48 -7.74 16.03 15.32
N THR A 49 -7.49 15.02 14.49
CA THR A 49 -6.34 14.13 14.65
C THR A 49 -5.10 14.54 13.86
N TYR A 50 -5.23 15.41 12.85
CA TYR A 50 -4.11 15.88 12.02
C TYR A 50 -3.45 17.16 12.54
N PRO A 51 -4.15 18.11 13.18
CA PRO A 51 -3.49 19.23 13.85
C PRO A 51 -2.44 18.75 14.86
N SER A 52 -1.32 19.48 14.92
CA SER A 52 -0.25 19.21 15.87
C SER A 52 -0.74 19.45 17.31
N LEU A 53 -0.46 18.50 18.20
CA LEU A 53 -0.90 18.54 19.60
C LEU A 53 0.28 18.70 20.56
N ILE A 54 1.20 17.73 20.59
CA ILE A 54 2.33 17.66 21.53
C ILE A 54 3.64 17.62 20.75
N ALA A 55 4.57 18.52 21.07
CA ALA A 55 5.91 18.59 20.47
C ALA A 55 5.89 18.61 18.93
N GLY A 56 4.87 19.22 18.32
CA GLY A 56 4.69 19.27 16.87
C GLY A 56 4.05 18.02 16.24
N PHE A 57 3.88 16.93 17.00
CA PHE A 57 3.23 15.70 16.51
C PHE A 57 1.71 15.76 16.66
N SER A 58 1.01 15.26 15.64
CA SER A 58 -0.45 15.10 15.66
C SER A 58 -0.87 13.82 16.39
N ILE A 59 -2.14 13.72 16.81
CA ILE A 59 -2.68 12.49 17.43
C ILE A 59 -2.48 11.30 16.51
N ASN A 60 -2.68 11.50 15.21
CA ASN A 60 -2.49 10.47 14.21
C ASN A 60 -1.03 10.00 14.13
N ALA A 61 -0.06 10.92 14.24
CA ALA A 61 1.37 10.58 14.28
C ALA A 61 1.76 9.85 15.57
N LEU A 62 1.30 10.35 16.73
CA LEU A 62 1.55 9.72 18.05
C LEU A 62 0.98 8.30 18.12
N SER A 63 -0.20 8.08 17.56
CA SER A 63 -0.78 6.75 17.45
C SER A 63 0.08 5.81 16.62
N SER A 64 0.65 6.27 15.50
CA SER A 64 1.53 5.45 14.66
C SER A 64 2.84 5.11 15.37
N ILE A 65 3.44 6.06 16.10
CA ILE A 65 4.61 5.82 16.95
C ILE A 65 4.28 4.78 18.03
N SER A 66 3.12 4.92 18.68
CA SER A 66 2.68 4.00 19.73
C SER A 66 2.48 2.58 19.21
N VAL A 67 1.84 2.41 18.05
CA VAL A 67 1.67 1.10 17.42
C VAL A 67 3.02 0.49 17.01
N ALA A 68 3.93 1.29 16.46
CA ALA A 68 5.28 0.83 16.13
C ALA A 68 6.03 0.34 17.37
N GLY A 69 6.03 1.14 18.46
CA GLY A 69 6.67 0.79 19.72
C GLY A 69 6.05 -0.44 20.39
N LEU A 70 4.72 -0.48 20.52
CA LEU A 70 4.00 -1.63 21.08
C LEU A 70 4.21 -2.89 20.24
N GLY A 71 4.28 -2.76 18.92
CA GLY A 71 4.56 -3.88 18.02
C GLY A 71 5.96 -4.46 18.19
N LEU A 72 6.98 -3.61 18.35
CA LEU A 72 8.35 -4.05 18.64
C LEU A 72 8.45 -4.77 19.99
N PHE A 73 7.69 -4.32 20.98
CA PHE A 73 7.66 -4.93 22.31
C PHE A 73 6.85 -6.24 22.36
N PHE A 74 5.69 -6.29 21.68
CA PHE A 74 4.75 -7.40 21.78
C PHE A 74 5.11 -8.58 20.85
N LEU A 75 5.76 -8.31 19.72
CA LEU A 75 6.12 -9.35 18.76
C LEU A 75 7.44 -10.03 19.15
N PRO A 76 7.56 -11.37 18.95
CA PRO A 76 8.80 -12.08 19.24
C PRO A 76 9.97 -11.51 18.42
N PHE A 77 11.07 -11.18 19.10
CA PHE A 77 12.27 -10.60 18.47
C PHE A 77 12.81 -11.44 17.30
N ALA A 78 12.66 -12.77 17.40
CA ALA A 78 13.04 -13.70 16.34
C ALA A 78 12.43 -13.35 14.96
N VAL A 79 11.23 -12.76 14.91
CA VAL A 79 10.59 -12.34 13.66
C VAL A 79 11.37 -11.21 12.98
N PHE A 80 11.90 -10.27 13.75
CA PHE A 80 12.70 -9.17 13.21
C PHE A 80 14.08 -9.67 12.75
N THR A 81 14.60 -10.77 13.29
CA THR A 81 15.87 -11.36 12.84
C THR A 81 15.76 -12.25 11.59
N LEU A 82 14.58 -12.34 10.97
CA LEU A 82 14.40 -13.17 9.78
C LEU A 82 15.27 -12.66 8.62
N ARG A 83 16.11 -13.54 8.05
CA ARG A 83 16.94 -13.23 6.86
C ARG A 83 16.13 -12.71 5.68
N LYS A 84 14.84 -13.08 5.59
CA LYS A 84 13.93 -12.59 4.55
C LYS A 84 13.59 -11.10 4.67
N LEU A 85 13.86 -10.48 5.82
CA LEU A 85 13.68 -9.04 6.04
C LEU A 85 14.94 -8.23 5.76
N LEU A 86 16.08 -8.87 5.43
CA LEU A 86 17.36 -8.20 5.21
C LEU A 86 17.30 -7.08 4.15
N PRO A 87 16.62 -7.24 3.00
CA PRO A 87 16.50 -6.15 2.02
C PRO A 87 15.76 -4.91 2.54
N PHE A 88 14.86 -5.09 3.50
CA PHE A 88 14.17 -3.97 4.15
C PHE A 88 15.12 -3.22 5.08
N TYR A 89 15.98 -3.93 5.80
CA TYR A 89 16.98 -3.29 6.66
C TYR A 89 18.03 -2.51 5.89
N PHE A 90 18.40 -2.92 4.67
CA PHE A 90 19.28 -2.10 3.82
C PHE A 90 18.63 -0.76 3.47
N LEU A 91 17.34 -0.77 3.13
CA LEU A 91 16.61 0.48 2.90
C LEU A 91 16.54 1.34 4.17
N PHE A 92 16.27 0.74 5.34
CA PHE A 92 16.19 1.49 6.61
C PHE A 92 17.53 2.12 6.96
N LEU A 93 18.62 1.39 6.73
CA LEU A 93 19.97 1.90 6.93
C LEU A 93 20.28 3.05 5.97
N ALA A 94 19.90 2.94 4.69
CA ALA A 94 20.07 4.02 3.73
C ALA A 94 19.30 5.30 4.14
N ILE A 95 18.06 5.15 4.59
CA ILE A 95 17.22 6.26 5.11
C ILE A 95 17.90 6.90 6.33
N ALA A 96 18.38 6.08 7.28
CA ALA A 96 19.02 6.56 8.49
C ALA A 96 20.33 7.30 8.18
N ILE A 97 21.22 6.71 7.38
CA ILE A 97 22.50 7.34 7.00
C ILE A 97 22.25 8.66 6.29
N SER A 98 21.37 8.66 5.28
CA SER A 98 20.99 9.87 4.55
C SER A 98 20.47 10.96 5.48
N GLY A 99 19.58 10.59 6.41
CA GLY A 99 18.98 11.51 7.37
C GLY A 99 19.96 12.12 8.37
N PHE A 100 20.79 11.29 8.99
CA PHE A 100 21.72 11.75 10.02
C PHE A 100 22.88 12.56 9.44
N VAL A 101 23.42 12.16 8.28
CA VAL A 101 24.52 12.90 7.65
C VAL A 101 24.07 14.28 7.16
N ASN A 102 22.83 14.39 6.65
CA ASN A 102 22.26 15.68 6.22
C ASN A 102 21.54 16.46 7.34
N MET A 103 21.60 15.98 8.59
CA MET A 103 20.94 16.60 9.75
C MET A 103 19.42 16.78 9.62
N GLN A 104 18.75 15.96 8.80
CA GLN A 104 17.30 15.97 8.59
C GLN A 104 16.58 15.09 9.63
N ILE A 105 16.83 15.34 10.92
CA ILE A 105 16.39 14.48 12.02
C ILE A 105 14.85 14.31 12.07
N PRO A 106 14.03 15.38 12.00
CA PRO A 106 12.58 15.23 12.09
C PRO A 106 11.98 14.38 10.96
N GLY A 107 12.43 14.61 9.71
CA GLY A 107 12.02 13.82 8.55
C GLY A 107 12.44 12.36 8.67
N THR A 108 13.66 12.13 9.17
CA THR A 108 14.20 10.79 9.40
C THR A 108 13.38 9.99 10.40
N ILE A 109 13.04 10.58 11.54
CA ILE A 109 12.19 9.93 12.54
C ILE A 109 10.83 9.60 11.92
N ASN A 110 10.22 10.53 11.20
CA ASN A 110 8.91 10.33 10.57
C ASN A 110 8.93 9.13 9.61
N VAL A 111 9.89 9.10 8.68
CA VAL A 111 10.00 8.01 7.69
C VAL A 111 10.36 6.68 8.34
N LEU A 112 11.28 6.65 9.31
CA LEU A 112 11.64 5.41 10.01
C LEU A 112 10.48 4.86 10.86
N VAL A 113 9.67 5.72 11.48
CA VAL A 113 8.45 5.29 12.19
C VAL A 113 7.45 4.65 11.24
N LYS A 114 7.22 5.23 10.05
CA LYS A 114 6.35 4.65 9.02
C LYS A 114 6.85 3.26 8.59
N TRP A 115 8.14 3.12 8.33
CA TRP A 115 8.74 1.83 7.97
C TRP A 115 8.77 0.82 9.12
N CYS A 116 8.93 1.28 10.36
CA CYS A 116 8.78 0.45 11.56
C CYS A 116 7.35 -0.06 11.71
N TYR A 117 6.36 0.81 11.47
CA TYR A 117 4.94 0.44 11.42
C TYR A 117 4.68 -0.66 10.38
N PHE A 118 5.26 -0.54 9.18
CA PHE A 118 5.25 -1.59 8.17
C PHE A 118 5.87 -2.90 8.70
N LEU A 119 7.03 -2.82 9.36
CA LEU A 119 7.76 -4.00 9.85
C LEU A 119 6.94 -4.78 10.90
N VAL A 120 6.38 -4.08 11.89
CA VAL A 120 5.58 -4.73 12.94
C VAL A 120 4.30 -5.33 12.38
N LEU A 121 3.61 -4.64 11.47
CA LEU A 121 2.43 -5.21 10.81
C LEU A 121 2.77 -6.42 9.95
N THR A 122 3.86 -6.37 9.19
CA THR A 122 4.35 -7.49 8.38
C THR A 122 4.62 -8.71 9.26
N GLY A 123 5.30 -8.50 10.41
CA GLY A 123 5.57 -9.54 11.39
C GLY A 123 4.30 -10.12 12.02
N ALA A 124 3.35 -9.28 12.40
CA ALA A 124 2.09 -9.70 12.98
C ALA A 124 1.24 -10.55 12.00
N ILE A 125 1.14 -10.11 10.74
CA ILE A 125 0.43 -10.85 9.68
C ILE A 125 1.15 -12.16 9.36
N PHE A 126 2.49 -12.14 9.27
CA PHE A 126 3.31 -13.34 9.07
C PHE A 126 3.03 -14.40 10.14
N LEU A 127 3.06 -14.02 11.43
CA LEU A 127 2.78 -14.94 12.53
C LEU A 127 1.34 -15.42 12.54
N SER A 128 0.39 -14.53 12.26
CA SER A 128 -1.03 -14.87 12.14
C SER A 128 -1.26 -15.94 11.08
N VAL A 129 -0.72 -15.74 9.87
CA VAL A 129 -0.88 -16.70 8.77
C VAL A 129 -0.26 -18.06 9.12
N ARG A 130 0.88 -18.07 9.83
CA ARG A 130 1.52 -19.32 10.28
C ARG A 130 0.75 -20.04 11.37
N ALA A 131 0.11 -19.31 12.28
CA ALA A 131 -0.54 -19.88 13.45
C ALA A 131 -1.96 -20.42 13.16
N GLN A 132 -2.76 -19.69 12.38
CA GLN A 132 -4.18 -20.01 12.15
C GLN A 132 -4.55 -20.17 10.66
N GLY A 133 -3.57 -20.04 9.76
CA GLY A 133 -3.79 -20.11 8.32
C GLY A 133 -4.27 -18.80 7.71
N HIS A 134 -4.16 -18.72 6.38
CA HIS A 134 -4.48 -17.50 5.64
C HIS A 134 -6.00 -17.21 5.60
N SER A 135 -6.85 -18.23 5.46
CA SER A 135 -8.31 -18.05 5.33
C SER A 135 -8.93 -17.38 6.55
N VAL A 136 -8.60 -17.87 7.75
CA VAL A 136 -9.07 -17.29 9.02
C VAL A 136 -8.51 -15.88 9.22
N THR A 137 -7.22 -15.68 8.89
CA THR A 137 -6.55 -14.38 8.99
C THR A 137 -7.28 -13.31 8.19
N PHE A 138 -7.54 -13.54 6.90
CA PHE A 138 -8.17 -12.54 6.04
C PHE A 138 -9.63 -12.30 6.38
N LYS A 139 -10.40 -13.35 6.69
CA LYS A 139 -11.80 -13.20 7.07
C LYS A 139 -11.96 -12.24 8.25
N LYS A 140 -11.10 -12.37 9.27
CA LYS A 140 -11.12 -11.50 10.45
C LYS A 140 -10.55 -10.11 10.16
N LEU A 141 -9.53 -10.01 9.31
CA LEU A 141 -8.93 -8.73 8.92
C LEU A 141 -9.91 -7.79 8.18
N LEU A 142 -10.93 -8.34 7.51
CA LEU A 142 -11.96 -7.56 6.83
C LEU A 142 -12.71 -6.59 7.77
N VAL A 143 -12.77 -6.87 9.07
CA VAL A 143 -13.46 -6.01 10.04
C VAL A 143 -12.88 -4.60 10.09
N CYS A 144 -11.57 -4.45 9.83
CA CYS A 144 -10.90 -3.15 9.82
C CYS A 144 -11.46 -2.20 8.76
N PHE A 145 -11.98 -2.75 7.66
CA PHE A 145 -12.49 -1.99 6.52
C PHE A 145 -13.96 -1.62 6.65
N PHE A 146 -14.65 -2.08 7.71
CA PHE A 146 -16.07 -1.81 7.91
C PHE A 146 -16.35 -0.30 7.91
N MET A 147 -15.66 0.46 8.76
CA MET A 147 -15.88 1.91 8.87
C MET A 147 -15.57 2.64 7.55
N PRO A 148 -14.39 2.50 6.92
CA PRO A 148 -14.10 3.17 5.64
C PRO A 148 -15.15 2.90 4.55
N VAL A 149 -15.58 1.64 4.38
CA VAL A 149 -16.53 1.24 3.34
C VAL A 149 -17.92 1.79 3.63
N VAL A 150 -18.41 1.66 4.87
CA VAL A 150 -19.73 2.17 5.25
C VAL A 150 -19.77 3.69 5.15
N MET A 151 -18.72 4.39 5.59
CA MET A 151 -18.62 5.84 5.46
C MET A 151 -18.65 6.29 4.00
N GLN A 152 -18.02 5.54 3.08
CA GLN A 152 -18.08 5.85 1.66
C GLN A 152 -19.48 5.69 1.09
N VAL A 153 -20.16 4.58 1.41
CA VAL A 153 -21.55 4.33 0.98
C VAL A 153 -22.48 5.42 1.49
N LEU A 154 -22.30 5.86 2.75
CA LEU A 154 -23.09 6.95 3.33
C LEU A 154 -22.76 8.30 2.70
N SER A 155 -21.50 8.55 2.33
CA SER A 155 -21.11 9.75 1.58
C SER A 155 -21.79 9.82 0.22
N ILE A 156 -21.94 8.69 -0.48
CA ILE A 156 -22.71 8.60 -1.72
C ILE A 156 -24.20 8.86 -1.46
N ALA A 157 -24.78 8.19 -0.46
CA ALA A 157 -26.21 8.30 -0.15
C ALA A 157 -26.62 9.71 0.31
N LEU A 158 -25.73 10.42 0.99
CA LEU A 158 -25.97 11.77 1.53
C LEU A 158 -25.47 12.89 0.60
N GLY A 159 -24.82 12.55 -0.53
CA GLY A 159 -24.27 13.53 -1.46
C GLY A 159 -23.05 14.29 -0.92
N GLU A 160 -22.36 13.75 0.09
CA GLU A 160 -21.18 14.37 0.70
C GLU A 160 -19.96 14.09 -0.17
N VAL A 161 -19.54 15.10 -0.92
CA VAL A 161 -18.45 15.01 -1.90
C VAL A 161 -17.28 15.89 -1.51
N LYS A 162 -16.06 15.42 -1.80
CA LYS A 162 -14.89 16.30 -1.85
C LYS A 162 -14.67 16.70 -3.31
N ALA A 163 -14.57 18.01 -3.57
CA ALA A 163 -14.15 18.49 -4.89
C ALA A 163 -12.66 18.15 -5.10
N THR A 164 -12.34 17.51 -6.21
CA THR A 164 -10.96 17.15 -6.57
C THR A 164 -10.14 18.42 -6.82
N GLU A 165 -8.90 18.44 -6.32
CA GLU A 165 -8.04 19.65 -6.25
C GLU A 165 -7.70 20.27 -7.63
N ASN A 166 -7.82 19.52 -8.73
CA ASN A 166 -7.37 19.97 -10.06
C ASN A 166 -8.48 20.21 -11.10
N ASP A 167 -9.66 19.60 -10.97
CA ASP A 167 -10.71 19.65 -12.00
C ASP A 167 -12.14 19.87 -11.45
N GLY A 168 -12.29 20.01 -10.12
CA GLY A 168 -13.60 20.20 -9.48
C GLY A 168 -14.53 18.98 -9.57
N SER A 169 -14.02 17.82 -10.01
CA SER A 169 -14.84 16.61 -10.08
C SER A 169 -15.20 16.08 -8.68
N ALA A 170 -16.28 15.32 -8.59
CA ALA A 170 -16.81 14.85 -7.32
C ALA A 170 -16.12 13.53 -6.90
N SER A 171 -15.49 13.53 -5.73
CA SER A 171 -14.86 12.35 -5.14
C SER A 171 -15.58 11.92 -3.87
N TYR A 172 -16.05 10.67 -3.84
CA TYR A 172 -16.73 10.10 -2.68
C TYR A 172 -15.75 9.33 -1.80
N ILE A 173 -15.27 10.00 -0.74
CA ILE A 173 -14.22 9.47 0.15
C ILE A 173 -14.67 9.33 1.60
N GLY A 174 -15.98 9.35 1.89
CA GLY A 174 -16.48 9.08 3.24
C GLY A 174 -16.05 10.09 4.31
N GLY A 175 -15.71 11.32 3.90
CA GLY A 175 -15.21 12.40 4.77
C GLY A 175 -13.79 12.22 5.29
N TYR A 176 -12.98 11.39 4.64
CA TYR A 176 -11.53 11.35 4.81
C TYR A 176 -10.85 12.55 4.14
N ASN A 177 -9.59 12.84 4.48
CA ASN A 177 -8.92 14.08 4.01
C ASN A 177 -8.39 14.00 2.57
N HIS A 178 -7.73 12.89 2.19
CA HIS A 178 -7.05 12.78 0.89
C HIS A 178 -7.51 11.53 0.13
N GLU A 179 -7.89 11.71 -1.14
CA GLU A 179 -8.32 10.65 -2.05
C GLU A 179 -7.24 9.58 -2.22
N ALA A 180 -5.98 9.98 -2.32
CA ALA A 180 -4.85 9.06 -2.45
C ALA A 180 -4.78 8.08 -1.26
N ALA A 181 -4.84 8.59 -0.03
CA ALA A 181 -4.81 7.75 1.16
C ALA A 181 -6.06 6.85 1.26
N PHE A 182 -7.25 7.41 1.01
CA PHE A 182 -8.49 6.65 1.06
C PHE A 182 -8.57 5.55 -0.02
N SER A 183 -8.07 5.82 -1.23
CA SER A 183 -7.99 4.83 -2.30
C SER A 183 -7.14 3.62 -1.89
N MET A 184 -6.06 3.81 -1.12
CA MET A 184 -5.24 2.71 -0.62
C MET A 184 -5.96 1.87 0.43
N ILE A 185 -6.89 2.45 1.20
CA ILE A 185 -7.75 1.70 2.12
C ILE A 185 -8.67 0.77 1.31
N ILE A 186 -9.30 1.29 0.26
CA ILE A 186 -10.19 0.49 -0.61
C ILE A 186 -9.41 -0.55 -1.43
N VAL A 187 -8.22 -0.22 -1.95
CA VAL A 187 -7.34 -1.19 -2.63
C VAL A 187 -6.94 -2.31 -1.67
N SER A 188 -6.61 -1.98 -0.42
CA SER A 188 -6.33 -2.97 0.64
C SER A 188 -7.54 -3.85 0.94
N PHE A 189 -8.74 -3.26 0.99
CA PHE A 189 -9.99 -4.00 1.16
C PHE A 189 -10.23 -5.00 0.01
N ILE A 190 -10.11 -4.55 -1.24
CA ILE A 190 -10.26 -5.39 -2.43
C ILE A 190 -9.24 -6.53 -2.42
N PHE A 191 -7.99 -6.23 -2.07
CA PHE A 191 -6.93 -7.22 -1.96
C PHE A 191 -7.22 -8.29 -0.90
N VAL A 192 -7.54 -7.88 0.33
CA VAL A 192 -7.90 -8.81 1.42
C VAL A 192 -9.12 -9.66 1.05
N LEU A 193 -10.14 -9.05 0.43
CA LEU A 193 -11.33 -9.74 -0.03
C LEU A 193 -11.04 -10.73 -1.16
N GLY A 194 -10.16 -10.37 -2.09
CA GLY A 194 -9.71 -11.22 -3.19
C GLY A 194 -8.94 -12.46 -2.71
N LEU A 195 -8.18 -12.31 -1.63
CA LEU A 195 -7.43 -13.40 -0.98
C LEU A 195 -8.30 -14.28 -0.07
N THR A 196 -9.50 -13.84 0.30
CA THR A 196 -10.42 -14.62 1.12
C THR A 196 -10.98 -15.83 0.35
N GLU A 197 -11.13 -16.97 1.02
CA GLU A 197 -11.68 -18.20 0.41
C GLU A 197 -13.14 -18.05 -0.02
N ARG A 198 -13.56 -18.84 -1.02
CA ARG A 198 -14.87 -18.70 -1.68
C ARG A 198 -16.04 -18.94 -0.73
N ASN A 199 -15.89 -19.88 0.21
CA ASN A 199 -16.97 -20.27 1.12
C ASN A 199 -16.92 -19.53 2.46
N ALA A 200 -15.91 -18.68 2.69
CA ALA A 200 -15.78 -17.93 3.92
C ALA A 200 -16.84 -16.81 4.05
N ILE A 201 -17.32 -16.29 2.90
CA ILE A 201 -18.29 -15.19 2.81
C ILE A 201 -19.30 -15.51 1.70
N LYS A 202 -20.60 -15.57 2.05
CA LYS A 202 -21.69 -15.92 1.11
C LYS A 202 -21.76 -15.00 -0.12
N PHE A 203 -21.53 -13.70 0.06
CA PHE A 203 -21.64 -12.67 -0.99
C PHE A 203 -20.29 -12.13 -1.47
N ARG A 204 -19.21 -12.93 -1.39
CA ARG A 204 -17.84 -12.47 -1.71
C ARG A 204 -17.72 -11.80 -3.07
N THR A 205 -18.30 -12.40 -4.12
CA THR A 205 -18.20 -11.87 -5.48
C THR A 205 -18.92 -10.54 -5.63
N SER A 206 -20.13 -10.43 -5.09
CA SER A 206 -20.89 -9.17 -5.11
C SER A 206 -20.16 -8.07 -4.34
N LEU A 207 -19.62 -8.40 -3.16
CA LEU A 207 -18.86 -7.45 -2.35
C LEU A 207 -17.57 -7.01 -3.08
N PHE A 208 -16.90 -7.90 -3.80
CA PHE A 208 -15.72 -7.57 -4.59
C PHE A 208 -16.06 -6.62 -5.75
N THR A 209 -17.13 -6.89 -6.50
CA THR A 209 -17.59 -6.00 -7.57
C THR A 209 -18.00 -4.64 -7.02
N VAL A 210 -18.72 -4.59 -5.90
CA VAL A 210 -19.07 -3.33 -5.22
C VAL A 210 -17.82 -2.59 -4.78
N ALA A 211 -16.82 -3.26 -4.24
CA ALA A 211 -15.57 -2.63 -3.82
C ALA A 211 -14.79 -2.01 -5.00
N VAL A 212 -14.76 -2.69 -6.16
CA VAL A 212 -14.18 -2.13 -7.39
C VAL A 212 -14.96 -0.89 -7.85
N PHE A 213 -16.29 -0.94 -7.80
CA PHE A 213 -17.13 0.22 -8.13
C PHE A 213 -16.91 1.38 -7.16
N LEU A 214 -16.83 1.11 -5.86
CA LEU A 214 -16.48 2.10 -4.84
C LEU A 214 -15.12 2.74 -5.11
N LEU A 215 -14.11 1.99 -5.56
CA LEU A 215 -12.81 2.57 -5.93
C LEU A 215 -12.91 3.53 -7.12
N ILE A 216 -13.77 3.24 -8.10
CA ILE A 216 -14.03 4.13 -9.23
C ILE A 216 -14.65 5.44 -8.73
N LEU A 217 -15.57 5.38 -7.76
CA LEU A 217 -16.22 6.56 -7.15
C LEU A 217 -15.29 7.41 -6.25
N VAL A 218 -14.14 6.86 -5.83
CA VAL A 218 -13.08 7.68 -5.20
C VAL A 218 -12.45 8.63 -6.23
N ASN A 219 -12.58 8.33 -7.52
CA ASN A 219 -12.05 9.11 -8.65
C ASN A 219 -10.51 9.27 -8.64
N TYR A 220 -9.80 8.37 -7.95
CA TYR A 220 -8.34 8.38 -7.92
C TYR A 220 -7.76 7.46 -9.00
N ARG A 221 -7.55 8.03 -10.19
CA ARG A 221 -7.25 7.30 -11.44
C ARG A 221 -6.06 6.34 -11.35
N THR A 222 -5.02 6.67 -10.59
CA THR A 222 -3.82 5.81 -10.44
C THR A 222 -4.08 4.55 -9.59
N ALA A 223 -4.97 4.61 -8.60
CA ALA A 223 -5.36 3.43 -7.83
C ALA A 223 -6.21 2.45 -8.65
N ILE A 224 -7.00 2.95 -9.60
CA ILE A 224 -7.77 2.11 -10.53
C ILE A 224 -6.83 1.24 -11.37
N LEU A 225 -5.72 1.81 -11.88
CA LEU A 225 -4.74 1.04 -12.64
C LEU A 225 -4.08 -0.08 -11.80
N THR A 226 -3.89 0.17 -10.50
CA THR A 226 -3.29 -0.78 -9.55
C THR A 226 -4.18 -2.00 -9.32
N ILE A 227 -5.50 -1.81 -9.31
CA ILE A 227 -6.43 -2.90 -9.05
C ILE A 227 -6.70 -3.76 -10.29
N LEU A 228 -6.43 -3.25 -11.51
CA LEU A 228 -6.72 -4.00 -12.75
C LEU A 228 -6.12 -5.41 -12.77
N PRO A 229 -4.83 -5.63 -12.45
CA PRO A 229 -4.28 -6.99 -12.35
C PRO A 229 -4.99 -7.85 -11.29
N ILE A 230 -5.34 -7.26 -10.14
CA ILE A 230 -6.00 -7.98 -9.02
C ILE A 230 -7.40 -8.41 -9.42
N ALA A 231 -8.18 -7.50 -10.01
CA ALA A 231 -9.52 -7.75 -10.50
C ALA A 231 -9.52 -8.79 -11.63
N ALA A 232 -8.59 -8.65 -12.59
CA ALA A 232 -8.43 -9.60 -13.69
C ALA A 232 -8.17 -11.02 -13.16
N VAL A 233 -7.22 -11.20 -12.25
CA VAL A 233 -6.91 -12.52 -11.68
C VAL A 233 -8.07 -13.05 -10.84
N PHE A 234 -8.78 -12.19 -10.12
CA PHE A 234 -9.94 -12.60 -9.32
C PHE A 234 -11.06 -13.16 -10.20
N TYR A 235 -11.47 -12.42 -11.24
CA TYR A 235 -12.52 -12.88 -12.17
C TYR A 235 -12.06 -14.08 -13.00
N TYR A 236 -10.80 -14.08 -13.48
CA TYR A 236 -10.22 -15.22 -14.19
C TYR A 236 -10.26 -16.49 -13.33
N SER A 237 -9.81 -16.41 -12.07
CA SER A 237 -9.82 -17.52 -11.13
C SER A 237 -11.24 -17.99 -10.81
N LEU A 238 -12.21 -17.07 -10.75
CA LEU A 238 -13.62 -17.40 -10.50
C LEU A 238 -14.21 -18.22 -11.65
N VAL A 239 -13.88 -17.88 -12.89
CA VAL A 239 -14.30 -18.63 -14.07
C VAL A 239 -13.57 -19.97 -14.15
N GLU A 240 -12.25 -19.99 -13.99
CA GLU A 240 -11.43 -21.22 -14.02
C GLU A 240 -11.95 -22.30 -13.05
N GLN A 241 -12.39 -21.89 -11.86
CA GLN A 241 -12.91 -22.78 -10.82
C GLN A 241 -14.31 -23.34 -11.10
N ARG A 242 -15.07 -22.76 -12.03
CA ARG A 242 -16.42 -23.23 -12.39
C ARG A 242 -16.43 -24.15 -13.62
N LEU A 243 -15.30 -24.26 -14.32
CA LEU A 243 -15.20 -24.96 -15.59
C LEU A 243 -14.67 -26.39 -15.43
N LYS A 244 -15.26 -27.32 -16.18
CA LYS A 244 -14.72 -28.68 -16.36
C LYS A 244 -13.42 -28.63 -17.15
N PRO A 245 -12.45 -29.55 -16.93
CA PRO A 245 -11.15 -29.52 -17.60
C PRO A 245 -11.21 -29.39 -19.14
N SER A 246 -12.17 -30.05 -19.78
CA SER A 246 -12.37 -30.00 -21.24
C SER A 246 -12.83 -28.64 -21.78
N GLN A 247 -13.47 -27.81 -20.95
CA GLN A 247 -13.99 -26.48 -21.33
C GLN A 247 -13.04 -25.35 -20.92
N LYS A 248 -12.00 -25.64 -20.12
CA LYS A 248 -11.11 -24.62 -19.56
C LYS A 248 -10.38 -23.82 -20.63
N ALA A 249 -9.69 -24.49 -21.55
CA ALA A 249 -8.89 -23.81 -22.56
C ALA A 249 -9.72 -22.83 -23.41
N PRO A 250 -10.82 -23.23 -24.08
CA PRO A 250 -11.57 -22.30 -24.93
C PRO A 250 -12.22 -21.15 -24.13
N VAL A 251 -12.83 -21.44 -22.97
CA VAL A 251 -13.52 -20.39 -22.19
C VAL A 251 -12.53 -19.42 -21.55
N LEU A 252 -11.37 -19.89 -21.06
CA LEU A 252 -10.35 -19.01 -20.47
C LEU A 252 -9.67 -18.13 -21.53
N THR A 253 -9.54 -18.60 -22.77
CA THR A 253 -9.11 -17.76 -23.89
C THR A 253 -10.10 -16.62 -24.13
N VAL A 254 -11.41 -16.91 -24.20
CA VAL A 254 -12.45 -15.87 -24.38
C VAL A 254 -12.46 -14.88 -23.21
N VAL A 255 -12.36 -15.36 -21.96
CA VAL A 255 -12.27 -14.48 -20.78
C VAL A 255 -11.02 -13.59 -20.85
N SER A 256 -9.88 -14.14 -21.27
CA SER A 256 -8.64 -13.38 -21.42
C SER A 256 -8.78 -12.31 -22.51
N MET A 257 -9.37 -12.65 -23.66
CA MET A 257 -9.67 -11.70 -24.72
C MET A 257 -10.61 -10.59 -24.24
N PHE A 258 -11.65 -10.94 -23.46
CA PHE A 258 -12.56 -9.96 -22.88
C PHE A 258 -11.85 -9.04 -21.88
N LEU A 259 -11.00 -9.59 -21.00
CA LEU A 259 -10.21 -8.78 -20.06
C LEU A 259 -9.23 -7.85 -20.78
N ILE A 260 -8.59 -8.32 -21.86
CA ILE A 260 -7.73 -7.49 -22.72
C ILE A 260 -8.56 -6.40 -23.40
N PHE A 261 -9.73 -6.74 -23.94
CA PHE A 261 -10.64 -5.76 -24.54
C PHE A 261 -11.06 -4.68 -23.55
N VAL A 262 -11.46 -5.06 -22.33
CA VAL A 262 -11.80 -4.12 -21.26
C VAL A 262 -10.59 -3.24 -20.92
N PHE A 263 -9.39 -3.81 -20.81
CA PHE A 263 -8.17 -3.05 -20.57
C PHE A 263 -7.90 -2.02 -21.69
N VAL A 264 -8.04 -2.43 -22.95
CA VAL A 264 -7.87 -1.56 -24.12
C VAL A 264 -8.94 -0.46 -24.14
N ALA A 265 -10.20 -0.80 -23.90
CA ALA A 265 -11.31 0.17 -23.85
C ALA A 265 -11.09 1.20 -22.73
N LEU A 266 -10.68 0.76 -21.53
CA LEU A 266 -10.32 1.66 -20.43
C LEU A 266 -9.11 2.55 -20.79
N SER A 267 -8.13 2.00 -21.52
CA SER A 267 -6.98 2.78 -22.00
C SER A 267 -7.42 3.89 -22.98
N PHE A 268 -8.43 3.64 -23.82
CA PHE A 268 -9.02 4.67 -24.68
C PHE A 268 -9.77 5.76 -23.90
N THR A 269 -10.46 5.43 -22.81
CA THR A 269 -11.08 6.46 -21.94
C THR A 269 -10.05 7.34 -21.22
N LEU A 270 -8.82 6.85 -21.09
CA LEU A 270 -7.69 7.55 -20.48
C LEU A 270 -6.70 8.09 -21.54
N ARG A 271 -7.14 8.18 -22.82
CA ARG A 271 -6.28 8.45 -23.98
C ARG A 271 -5.45 9.71 -23.85
N GLU A 272 -5.98 10.80 -23.30
CA GLU A 272 -5.22 12.04 -23.09
C GLU A 272 -3.98 11.82 -22.21
N ARG A 273 -4.07 10.98 -21.18
CA ARG A 273 -2.94 10.66 -20.30
C ARG A 273 -2.01 9.59 -20.86
N PHE A 274 -2.54 8.65 -21.65
CA PHE A 274 -1.70 7.66 -22.36
C PHE A 274 -0.99 8.28 -23.57
N ALA A 275 -1.55 9.32 -24.19
CA ALA A 275 -0.88 10.11 -25.19
C ALA A 275 0.37 10.78 -24.60
N ASP A 276 0.27 11.36 -23.40
CA ASP A 276 1.43 11.90 -22.67
C ASP A 276 2.48 10.83 -22.35
N VAL A 277 2.06 9.60 -22.02
CA VAL A 277 2.99 8.48 -21.81
C VAL A 277 3.69 8.08 -23.12
N GLY A 278 2.97 8.08 -24.25
CA GLY A 278 3.55 7.88 -25.57
C GLY A 278 4.55 8.98 -25.94
N THR A 279 4.21 10.23 -25.69
CA THR A 279 5.08 11.40 -25.87
C THR A 279 6.33 11.32 -24.99
N LEU A 280 6.20 10.86 -23.74
CA LEU A 280 7.35 10.63 -22.87
C LEU A 280 8.21 9.46 -23.37
N ALA A 281 7.60 8.36 -23.81
CA ALA A 281 8.32 7.21 -24.34
C ALA A 281 9.11 7.54 -25.62
N SER A 282 8.62 8.47 -26.44
CA SER A 282 9.35 8.99 -27.60
C SER A 282 10.40 10.06 -27.26
N ASN A 283 10.33 10.67 -26.07
CA ASN A 283 11.20 11.77 -25.63
C ASN A 283 11.74 11.51 -24.21
N LEU A 284 12.40 10.38 -24.00
CA LEU A 284 12.94 9.98 -22.69
C LEU A 284 14.04 10.92 -22.18
N ASP A 285 14.67 11.67 -23.07
CA ASP A 285 15.65 12.71 -22.78
C ASP A 285 15.05 13.87 -21.95
N LEU A 286 13.74 14.12 -22.05
CA LEU A 286 13.05 15.14 -21.26
C LEU A 286 13.22 14.92 -19.75
N ILE A 287 13.32 13.68 -19.29
CA ILE A 287 13.49 13.37 -17.86
C ILE A 287 14.82 13.93 -17.32
N PHE A 288 15.86 13.96 -18.16
CA PHE A 288 17.20 14.43 -17.81
C PHE A 288 17.48 15.86 -18.27
N LYS A 289 16.59 16.42 -19.11
CA LYS A 289 16.64 17.83 -19.53
C LYS A 289 16.62 18.72 -18.29
N ALA A 290 17.47 19.75 -18.25
CA ALA A 290 17.47 20.65 -17.11
C ALA A 290 16.16 21.47 -17.07
N PRO A 291 15.58 21.72 -15.88
CA PRO A 291 14.27 22.39 -15.75
C PRO A 291 14.20 23.76 -16.44
N ALA A 292 15.32 24.48 -16.53
CA ALA A 292 15.39 25.81 -17.16
C ALA A 292 15.11 25.78 -18.68
N TYR A 293 15.27 24.63 -19.32
CA TYR A 293 15.07 24.48 -20.77
C TYR A 293 13.70 23.92 -21.13
N PHE A 294 12.82 23.67 -20.17
CA PHE A 294 11.45 23.25 -20.44
C PHE A 294 10.62 24.42 -21.00
N SER A 295 10.03 24.20 -22.18
CA SER A 295 8.98 25.05 -22.72
C SER A 295 7.68 24.91 -21.92
N GLU A 296 6.77 25.88 -22.02
CA GLU A 296 5.47 25.84 -21.32
C GLU A 296 4.66 24.59 -21.70
N ALA A 297 4.69 24.18 -22.97
CA ALA A 297 4.01 22.96 -23.41
C ALA A 297 4.61 21.68 -22.80
N GLU A 298 5.94 21.62 -22.63
CA GLU A 298 6.60 20.47 -21.98
C GLU A 298 6.35 20.42 -20.47
N LYS A 299 6.12 21.57 -19.84
CA LYS A 299 5.79 21.64 -18.40
C LYS A 299 4.42 21.06 -18.07
N ASP A 300 3.54 20.89 -19.04
CA ASP A 300 2.21 20.33 -18.82
C ASP A 300 2.14 18.81 -19.06
N ILE A 301 3.20 18.20 -19.59
CA ILE A 301 3.26 16.75 -19.87
C ILE A 301 3.00 15.94 -18.59
N MET A 302 2.03 15.01 -18.66
CA MET A 302 1.59 14.18 -17.54
C MET A 302 1.15 14.98 -16.31
N SER A 303 0.50 16.13 -16.50
CA SER A 303 0.15 17.06 -15.42
C SER A 303 1.38 17.52 -14.64
N SER A 304 2.39 18.00 -15.37
CA SER A 304 3.66 18.54 -14.87
C SER A 304 4.60 17.58 -14.16
N ARG A 305 4.31 16.28 -14.18
CA ARG A 305 5.14 15.28 -13.50
C ARG A 305 6.53 15.14 -14.09
N VAL A 306 6.66 15.18 -15.41
CA VAL A 306 7.98 15.06 -16.07
C VAL A 306 8.88 16.23 -15.68
N TYR A 307 8.33 17.43 -15.66
CA TYR A 307 9.01 18.63 -15.18
C TYR A 307 9.41 18.52 -13.71
N LEU A 308 8.49 18.08 -12.83
CA LEU A 308 8.80 17.83 -11.42
C LEU A 308 9.92 16.79 -11.27
N TRP A 309 9.90 15.70 -12.03
CA TRP A 309 10.95 14.68 -11.95
C TRP A 309 12.31 15.22 -12.37
N SER A 310 12.35 15.99 -13.45
CA SER A 310 13.54 16.69 -13.90
C SER A 310 14.10 17.62 -12.82
N GLN A 311 13.26 18.38 -12.10
CA GLN A 311 13.73 19.23 -11.00
C GLN A 311 14.47 18.45 -9.91
N TYR A 312 13.89 17.33 -9.47
CA TYR A 312 14.47 16.48 -8.43
C TYR A 312 15.76 15.80 -8.91
N ILE A 313 15.74 15.24 -10.11
CA ILE A 313 16.90 14.55 -10.70
C ILE A 313 18.03 15.55 -10.90
N ASN A 314 17.74 16.71 -11.51
CA ASN A 314 18.73 17.74 -11.79
C ASN A 314 19.36 18.32 -10.50
N ALA A 315 18.56 18.53 -9.44
CA ALA A 315 19.05 19.03 -8.16
C ALA A 315 20.04 18.07 -7.48
N LEU A 316 19.89 16.75 -7.69
CA LEU A 316 20.82 15.77 -7.17
C LEU A 316 22.01 15.53 -8.10
N THR A 317 21.81 15.44 -9.41
CA THR A 317 22.92 15.17 -10.34
C THR A 317 23.95 16.30 -10.38
N ASN A 318 23.53 17.53 -10.05
CA ASN A 318 24.42 18.69 -9.94
C ASN A 318 24.90 18.96 -8.51
N SER A 319 24.66 18.05 -7.56
CA SER A 319 25.20 18.15 -6.20
C SER A 319 26.61 17.55 -6.11
N ASP A 320 27.26 17.72 -4.97
CA ASP A 320 28.51 17.04 -4.63
C ASP A 320 28.34 15.51 -4.56
N LEU A 321 29.46 14.78 -4.65
CA LEU A 321 29.50 13.32 -4.70
C LEU A 321 28.85 12.67 -3.46
N LEU A 322 29.03 13.25 -2.27
CA LEU A 322 28.44 12.71 -1.06
C LEU A 322 26.91 12.73 -1.18
N ARG A 323 26.34 13.89 -1.52
CA ARG A 323 24.90 14.01 -1.74
C ARG A 323 24.40 13.12 -2.88
N GLN A 324 25.13 12.95 -3.97
CA GLN A 324 24.73 12.00 -5.01
C GLN A 324 24.61 10.56 -4.47
N LEU A 325 25.52 10.15 -3.58
CA LEU A 325 25.52 8.80 -3.00
C LEU A 325 24.42 8.59 -1.96
N ILE A 326 24.24 9.53 -1.04
CA ILE A 326 23.37 9.37 0.15
C ILE A 326 22.12 10.27 0.12
N GLY A 327 21.96 11.15 -0.86
CA GLY A 327 20.83 12.07 -1.00
C GLY A 327 20.86 13.26 -0.05
N TYR A 328 19.76 14.01 -0.01
CA TYR A 328 19.57 15.21 0.84
C TYR A 328 18.92 14.93 2.20
N GLY A 329 18.49 13.70 2.47
CA GLY A 329 17.80 13.31 3.68
C GLY A 329 16.28 13.19 3.48
N PRO A 330 15.58 12.45 4.36
CA PRO A 330 14.12 12.27 4.28
C PRO A 330 13.35 13.58 4.51
N GLU A 331 12.29 13.81 3.72
CA GLU A 331 11.45 15.02 3.73
C GLU A 331 12.19 16.33 3.38
N SER A 332 13.42 16.25 2.87
CA SER A 332 14.24 17.41 2.48
C SER A 332 13.68 18.19 1.27
N TRP A 333 12.74 17.60 0.56
CA TRP A 333 12.04 18.25 -0.55
C TRP A 333 11.16 19.43 -0.09
N ASN A 334 10.68 19.39 1.16
CA ASN A 334 9.79 20.39 1.71
C ASN A 334 10.54 21.70 1.94
N GLY A 335 10.02 22.80 1.37
CA GLY A 335 10.68 24.11 1.38
C GLY A 335 11.67 24.33 0.23
N VAL A 336 11.96 23.29 -0.57
CA VAL A 336 12.80 23.40 -1.78
C VAL A 336 11.93 23.35 -3.04
N PHE A 337 11.02 22.38 -3.12
CA PHE A 337 10.11 22.22 -4.25
C PHE A 337 8.69 22.59 -3.83
N LYS A 338 7.92 23.15 -4.77
CA LYS A 338 6.51 23.52 -4.54
C LYS A 338 5.61 22.30 -4.34
N HIS A 339 5.92 21.20 -5.03
CA HIS A 339 5.17 19.95 -4.98
C HIS A 339 6.12 18.78 -4.81
N TYR A 340 5.66 17.74 -4.11
CA TYR A 340 6.40 16.50 -4.00
C TYR A 340 6.50 15.80 -5.36
N ALA A 341 7.47 14.89 -5.53
CA ALA A 341 7.80 14.31 -6.84
C ALA A 341 6.66 13.52 -7.52
N HIS A 342 5.59 13.17 -6.79
CA HIS A 342 4.53 12.25 -7.25
C HIS A 342 5.07 10.93 -7.84
N ASN A 343 6.27 10.53 -7.44
CA ASN A 343 6.96 9.31 -7.88
C ASN A 343 7.94 8.90 -6.77
N THR A 344 7.76 7.70 -6.25
CA THR A 344 8.55 7.19 -5.10
C THR A 344 10.00 6.95 -5.48
N TYR A 345 10.26 6.53 -6.72
CA TYR A 345 11.62 6.27 -7.20
C TYR A 345 12.41 7.57 -7.30
N VAL A 346 11.79 8.61 -7.88
CA VAL A 346 12.41 9.94 -7.98
C VAL A 346 12.58 10.58 -6.60
N SER A 347 11.59 10.44 -5.71
CA SER A 347 11.70 10.92 -4.32
C SER A 347 12.85 10.24 -3.60
N TYR A 348 12.94 8.90 -3.65
CA TYR A 348 13.99 8.15 -2.96
C TYR A 348 15.36 8.38 -3.59
N PHE A 349 15.42 8.65 -4.89
CA PHE A 349 16.66 9.08 -5.53
C PHE A 349 17.12 10.41 -4.94
N TYR A 350 16.29 11.45 -4.93
CA TYR A 350 16.63 12.75 -4.37
C TYR A 350 16.95 12.70 -2.87
N GLU A 351 16.10 12.04 -2.10
CA GLU A 351 16.19 12.00 -0.64
C GLU A 351 17.31 11.08 -0.16
N TYR A 352 17.55 9.93 -0.80
CA TYR A 352 18.47 8.89 -0.29
C TYR A 352 19.63 8.55 -1.24
N GLY A 353 19.74 9.26 -2.36
CA GLY A 353 20.81 9.11 -3.34
C GLY A 353 20.76 7.79 -4.10
N TYR A 354 21.86 7.48 -4.79
CA TYR A 354 22.02 6.20 -5.49
C TYR A 354 21.92 5.00 -4.54
N ILE A 355 22.45 5.10 -3.31
CA ILE A 355 22.43 3.98 -2.35
C ILE A 355 21.00 3.64 -1.94
N GLY A 356 20.18 4.63 -1.63
CA GLY A 356 18.78 4.40 -1.26
C GLY A 356 17.93 3.92 -2.43
N LEU A 357 18.11 4.49 -3.63
CA LEU A 357 17.41 4.02 -4.82
C LEU A 357 17.76 2.55 -5.13
N LEU A 358 19.04 2.19 -5.15
CA LEU A 358 19.47 0.81 -5.40
C LEU A 358 18.98 -0.15 -4.32
N SER A 359 19.00 0.26 -3.06
CA SER A 359 18.44 -0.52 -1.94
C SER A 359 16.94 -0.76 -2.11
N PHE A 360 16.19 0.25 -2.58
CA PHE A 360 14.77 0.13 -2.86
C PHE A 360 14.49 -0.77 -4.08
N LEU A 361 15.26 -0.66 -5.16
CA LEU A 361 15.13 -1.53 -6.33
C LEU A 361 15.46 -2.99 -5.97
N PHE A 362 16.48 -3.21 -5.14
CA PHE A 362 16.79 -4.53 -4.59
C PHE A 362 15.64 -5.09 -3.75
N LEU A 363 15.06 -4.28 -2.85
CA LEU A 363 13.88 -4.65 -2.06
C LEU A 363 12.68 -5.01 -2.95
N CYS A 364 12.39 -4.21 -3.99
CA CYS A 364 11.31 -4.47 -4.94
C CYS A 364 11.51 -5.82 -5.65
N SER A 365 12.70 -6.04 -6.18
CA SER A 365 13.07 -7.27 -6.92
C SER A 365 13.00 -8.49 -6.01
N TYR A 366 13.52 -8.37 -4.79
CA TYR A 366 13.44 -9.43 -3.79
C TYR A 366 12.00 -9.75 -3.39
N SER A 367 11.16 -8.72 -3.21
CA SER A 367 9.75 -8.89 -2.86
C SER A 367 8.97 -9.63 -3.96
N LEU A 368 9.32 -9.40 -5.24
CA LEU A 368 8.76 -10.18 -6.36
C LEU A 368 9.15 -11.66 -6.28
N ILE A 369 10.40 -11.96 -5.94
CA ILE A 369 10.86 -13.35 -5.76
C ILE A 369 10.11 -14.02 -4.59
N VAL A 370 9.94 -13.32 -3.46
CA VAL A 370 9.23 -13.84 -2.28
C VAL A 370 7.76 -14.10 -2.57
N THR A 371 7.09 -13.18 -3.27
CA THR A 371 5.67 -13.30 -3.63
C THR A 371 5.42 -14.40 -4.66
N ALA A 372 6.31 -14.56 -5.65
CA ALA A 372 6.24 -15.65 -6.63
C ALA A 372 6.55 -17.02 -6.00
N GLY A 373 7.46 -17.07 -5.03
CA GLY A 373 7.90 -18.30 -4.34
C GLY A 373 6.93 -18.87 -3.30
N VAL A 374 5.68 -18.39 -3.28
CA VAL A 374 4.63 -18.91 -2.39
C VAL A 374 4.17 -20.30 -2.83
N LYS A 375 3.94 -21.21 -1.86
CA LYS A 375 3.57 -22.61 -2.16
C LYS A 375 2.19 -22.75 -2.81
N ASP A 376 1.24 -21.93 -2.39
CA ASP A 376 -0.12 -21.95 -2.91
C ASP A 376 -0.12 -21.39 -4.34
N LYS A 377 -0.53 -22.21 -5.32
CA LYS A 377 -0.52 -21.85 -6.75
C LYS A 377 -1.43 -20.66 -7.08
N ARG A 378 -2.52 -20.47 -6.34
CA ARG A 378 -3.42 -19.32 -6.54
C ARG A 378 -2.76 -18.06 -6.00
N LEU A 379 -2.22 -18.12 -4.79
CA LEU A 379 -1.51 -16.99 -4.16
C LEU A 379 -0.24 -16.60 -4.94
N SER A 380 0.52 -17.57 -5.43
CA SER A 380 1.72 -17.38 -6.26
C SER A 380 1.45 -16.63 -7.56
N LYS A 381 0.20 -16.61 -8.06
CA LYS A 381 -0.22 -15.75 -9.18
C LYS A 381 -0.67 -14.36 -8.72
N ILE A 382 -1.52 -14.31 -7.69
CA ILE A 382 -2.14 -13.04 -7.24
C ILE A 382 -1.11 -12.10 -6.63
N LEU A 383 -0.25 -12.59 -5.73
CA LEU A 383 0.67 -11.77 -4.94
C LEU A 383 1.70 -11.02 -5.78
N PRO A 384 2.45 -11.64 -6.72
CA PRO A 384 3.40 -10.90 -7.54
C PRO A 384 2.70 -9.92 -8.50
N LEU A 385 1.54 -10.26 -9.07
CA LEU A 385 0.78 -9.33 -9.91
C LEU A 385 0.25 -8.13 -9.12
N SER A 386 -0.19 -8.35 -7.89
CA SER A 386 -0.59 -7.27 -6.96
C SER A 386 0.60 -6.38 -6.63
N LEU A 387 1.78 -6.97 -6.43
CA LEU A 387 3.01 -6.22 -6.18
C LEU A 387 3.42 -5.41 -7.41
N ILE A 388 3.38 -5.98 -8.61
CA ILE A 388 3.68 -5.25 -9.86
C ILE A 388 2.72 -4.06 -10.00
N GLY A 389 1.41 -4.25 -9.83
CA GLY A 389 0.45 -3.16 -9.86
C GLY A 389 0.78 -2.06 -8.85
N PHE A 390 1.13 -2.45 -7.62
CA PHE A 390 1.53 -1.51 -6.57
C PHE A 390 2.84 -0.78 -6.90
N LEU A 391 3.85 -1.45 -7.46
CA LEU A 391 5.11 -0.83 -7.88
C LEU A 391 4.90 0.13 -9.06
N THR A 392 4.08 -0.23 -10.05
CA THR A 392 3.70 0.66 -11.14
C THR A 392 3.00 1.92 -10.61
N MET A 393 2.15 1.78 -9.59
CA MET A 393 1.56 2.94 -8.93
C MET A 393 2.59 3.87 -8.29
N ASN A 394 3.68 3.33 -7.75
CA ASN A 394 4.77 4.12 -7.16
C ASN A 394 5.55 4.96 -8.21
N LEU A 395 5.35 4.73 -9.52
CA LEU A 395 5.86 5.62 -10.58
C LEU A 395 4.98 6.86 -10.79
N ALA A 396 3.68 6.74 -10.51
CA ALA A 396 2.68 7.77 -10.78
C ALA A 396 2.12 8.43 -9.51
N THR A 397 2.47 7.92 -8.33
CA THR A 397 2.12 8.48 -7.02
C THR A 397 3.07 7.88 -5.97
N MET A 398 2.82 8.18 -4.69
CA MET A 398 3.68 7.79 -3.57
C MET A 398 2.89 7.08 -2.48
N PRO A 399 2.32 5.89 -2.75
CA PRO A 399 1.57 5.14 -1.75
C PRO A 399 2.47 4.69 -0.59
N LEU A 400 3.76 4.46 -0.83
CA LEU A 400 4.74 4.12 0.22
C LEU A 400 5.09 5.30 1.14
N TRP A 401 4.76 6.54 0.75
CA TRP A 401 4.91 7.72 1.60
C TRP A 401 3.80 7.79 2.67
N ASN A 402 2.64 7.16 2.41
CA ASN A 402 1.50 7.09 3.31
C ASN A 402 1.44 5.77 4.08
N ILE A 403 0.96 5.80 5.32
CA ILE A 403 0.82 4.59 6.16
C ILE A 403 -0.23 3.63 5.56
N GLU A 404 -1.26 4.14 4.90
CA GLU A 404 -2.29 3.33 4.25
C GLU A 404 -1.71 2.44 3.14
N GLY A 405 -0.75 2.96 2.36
CA GLY A 405 -0.04 2.16 1.37
C GLY A 405 0.98 1.21 1.99
N LEU A 406 1.59 1.58 3.12
CA LEU A 406 2.44 0.67 3.89
C LEU A 406 1.64 -0.46 4.57
N ILE A 407 0.38 -0.22 4.96
CA ILE A 407 -0.53 -1.28 5.43
C ILE A 407 -0.80 -2.29 4.31
N PHE A 408 -1.14 -1.82 3.10
CA PHE A 408 -1.29 -2.69 1.94
C PHE A 408 -0.05 -3.55 1.74
N PHE A 409 1.12 -2.89 1.70
CA PHE A 409 2.39 -3.55 1.47
C PHE A 409 2.74 -4.56 2.57
N ALA A 410 2.46 -4.22 3.84
CA ALA A 410 2.68 -5.09 4.98
C ALA A 410 1.82 -6.35 4.93
N ILE A 411 0.54 -6.22 4.55
CA ILE A 411 -0.35 -7.37 4.34
C ILE A 411 0.19 -8.25 3.22
N LEU A 412 0.57 -7.66 2.09
CA LEU A 412 1.08 -8.38 0.92
C LEU A 412 2.36 -9.17 1.26
N ILE A 413 3.35 -8.53 1.88
CA ILE A 413 4.62 -9.17 2.24
C ILE A 413 4.42 -10.16 3.39
N GLY A 414 3.67 -9.82 4.44
CA GLY A 414 3.43 -10.69 5.59
C GLY A 414 2.76 -12.01 5.19
N VAL A 415 1.79 -11.96 4.29
CA VAL A 415 1.13 -13.15 3.72
C VAL A 415 2.08 -13.98 2.88
N SER A 416 2.89 -13.32 2.05
CA SER A 416 3.88 -14.01 1.21
C SER A 416 4.89 -14.77 2.07
N LEU A 417 5.46 -14.10 3.08
CA LEU A 417 6.36 -14.73 4.05
C LEU A 417 5.68 -15.87 4.82
N GLY A 418 4.39 -15.71 5.17
CA GLY A 418 3.61 -16.72 5.87
C GLY A 418 3.39 -18.00 5.05
N ASN A 419 3.33 -17.89 3.72
CA ASN A 419 3.04 -19.02 2.82
C ASN A 419 4.25 -19.55 2.03
N THR A 420 5.43 -18.95 2.17
CA THR A 420 6.68 -19.53 1.64
C THR A 420 7.10 -20.77 2.46
N ALA A 421 7.88 -21.69 1.89
CA ALA A 421 8.45 -22.79 2.68
C ALA A 421 9.29 -22.23 3.84
N PRO A 422 9.22 -22.83 5.06
CA PRO A 422 10.30 -22.63 6.01
C PRO A 422 11.59 -23.06 5.32
N ALA A 423 12.66 -22.26 5.46
CA ALA A 423 13.98 -22.72 5.04
C ALA A 423 14.24 -24.07 5.72
N LYS A 424 14.98 -24.98 5.07
CA LYS A 424 15.48 -26.21 5.71
C LYS A 424 16.44 -25.81 6.85
N ALA A 425 15.89 -25.32 7.95
CA ALA A 425 16.62 -25.09 9.19
C ALA A 425 16.58 -26.40 9.97
N ARG A 426 17.76 -26.78 10.47
CA ARG A 426 18.08 -28.05 11.14
C ARG A 426 17.30 -28.31 12.44
N TYR A 427 16.41 -27.39 12.82
CA TYR A 427 15.43 -27.56 13.88
C TYR A 427 14.08 -27.02 13.37
N SER A 428 13.07 -27.86 13.46
CA SER A 428 11.73 -27.58 12.99
C SER A 428 11.17 -26.33 13.69
N PHE A 429 10.74 -25.34 12.91
CA PHE A 429 10.00 -24.17 13.38
C PHE A 429 8.73 -24.56 14.16
N ARG A 430 8.16 -25.76 13.90
CA ARG A 430 7.07 -26.30 14.75
C ARG A 430 7.54 -26.61 16.16
N THR A 431 8.79 -27.01 16.36
CA THR A 431 9.37 -27.29 17.68
C THR A 431 9.63 -26.00 18.45
N GLN A 432 10.10 -24.94 17.77
CA GLN A 432 10.26 -23.61 18.38
C GLN A 432 8.91 -22.93 18.68
N LEU A 433 7.91 -23.08 17.81
CA LEU A 433 6.56 -22.57 18.07
C LEU A 433 5.85 -23.37 19.17
N ALA A 434 6.02 -24.70 19.19
CA ALA A 434 5.51 -25.57 20.25
C ALA A 434 6.10 -25.17 21.61
N LEU A 435 7.42 -24.95 21.69
CA LEU A 435 8.11 -24.48 22.89
C LEU A 435 7.67 -23.08 23.35
N LEU A 436 7.12 -22.24 22.46
CA LEU A 436 6.54 -20.93 22.80
C LEU A 436 5.04 -20.99 23.12
N THR A 437 4.40 -22.15 22.94
CA THR A 437 2.99 -22.40 23.26
C THR A 437 2.79 -23.40 24.39
N THR A 438 3.87 -24.02 24.89
CA THR A 438 3.84 -24.89 26.06
C THR A 438 4.73 -24.30 27.15
N THR A 439 4.13 -23.48 28.00
CA THR A 439 4.46 -23.34 29.43
C THR A 439 3.37 -22.46 30.05
N ASP A 440 2.51 -23.15 30.81
CA ASP A 440 1.51 -22.74 31.80
C ASP A 440 0.49 -21.63 31.47
#